data_AF-A0A2W1AK69-F1
#
_entry.id   AF-A0A2W1AK69-F1
#
_cell.length_a   1.000
_cell.length_b   1.000
_cell.length_c   1.000
_cell.angle_alpha   90.00
_cell.angle_beta   90.00
_cell.angle_gamma   90.00
#
_symmetry.space_group_name_H-M   'P 1'
#
loop_
_entity.id
_entity.type
_entity.pdbx_description
1 polymer ?
#
loop_
_entity_poly.entity_id
_entity_poly.type
_entity_poly.pdbx_seq_one_letter_code
_entity_poly.pdbx_strand_id
1 'polypeptide(L)'
;MPKLERWGGLVALLSGILGVLYFPFDSAALFAASDATEFTGFIPWSDAFRDLAAPLLTFDSPAVVHRFYARLSFIVILGFAVGLVALHSRQAGKAGRLERWGFYVTLVGLALIAASVFVERWIGGGHGGPSRVGDWAFVVLEVPSLLLLIPGLPLFGIGTLRAKVAPRLGAWLLTISVPAVVLLTLLLGHLSGGMLVLDLAWMVLGYHLWSQRATAKAATAEV
;
A
#
# COMPACT_ATOMS: atom_id res chain seq x y z
N MET A 1 -15.00 18.08 -4.18
CA MET A 1 -14.41 18.86 -3.05
C MET A 1 -12.96 19.14 -3.40
N PRO A 2 -12.62 20.30 -4.00
CA PRO A 2 -11.34 20.47 -4.70
C PRO A 2 -10.10 20.34 -3.81
N LYS A 3 -10.22 20.64 -2.51
CA LYS A 3 -9.12 20.50 -1.54
C LYS A 3 -8.85 19.04 -1.17
N LEU A 4 -9.91 18.25 -0.95
CA LEU A 4 -9.80 16.83 -0.61
C LEU A 4 -9.16 16.03 -1.74
N GLU A 5 -9.60 16.26 -2.98
CA GLU A 5 -9.05 15.60 -4.16
C GLU A 5 -7.55 15.86 -4.33
N ARG A 6 -7.12 17.12 -4.16
CA ARG A 6 -5.73 17.52 -4.31
C ARG A 6 -4.83 16.95 -3.21
N TRP A 7 -5.19 17.19 -1.95
CA TRP A 7 -4.36 16.76 -0.82
C TRP A 7 -4.42 15.26 -0.64
N GLY A 8 -5.58 14.63 -0.86
CA GLY A 8 -5.67 13.18 -0.86
C GLY A 8 -4.93 12.54 -2.03
N GLY A 9 -4.92 13.17 -3.19
CA GLY A 9 -4.05 12.77 -4.31
C GLY A 9 -2.56 12.84 -3.98
N LEU A 10 -2.11 13.93 -3.35
CA LEU A 10 -0.71 14.06 -2.91
C LEU A 10 -0.34 13.01 -1.85
N VAL A 11 -1.20 12.80 -0.86
CA VAL A 11 -1.00 11.78 0.17
C VAL A 11 -0.91 10.39 -0.47
N ALA A 12 -1.80 10.04 -1.40
CA ALA A 12 -1.75 8.77 -2.12
C ALA A 12 -0.47 8.59 -2.95
N LEU A 13 -0.03 9.65 -3.63
CA LEU A 13 1.22 9.65 -4.39
C LEU A 13 2.43 9.39 -3.49
N LEU A 14 2.55 10.14 -2.39
CA LEU A 14 3.65 10.01 -1.45
C LEU A 14 3.64 8.64 -0.77
N SER A 15 2.47 8.12 -0.41
CA SER A 15 2.34 6.77 0.14
C SER A 15 2.69 5.67 -0.86
N GLY A 16 2.35 5.83 -2.14
CA GLY A 16 2.79 4.88 -3.18
C GLY A 16 4.31 4.92 -3.39
N ILE A 17 4.92 6.11 -3.40
CA ILE A 17 6.39 6.25 -3.46
C ILE A 17 7.03 5.59 -2.24
N LEU A 18 6.51 5.88 -1.04
CA LEU A 18 6.99 5.27 0.19
C LEU A 18 6.84 3.75 0.15
N GLY A 19 5.71 3.24 -0.36
CA GLY A 19 5.42 1.82 -0.62
C GLY A 19 6.54 1.13 -1.40
N VAL A 20 6.82 1.65 -2.60
CA VAL A 20 7.88 1.14 -3.47
C VAL A 20 9.25 1.21 -2.80
N LEU A 21 9.54 2.32 -2.11
CA LEU A 21 10.85 2.54 -1.50
C LEU A 21 11.07 1.70 -0.24
N TYR A 22 10.07 1.46 0.60
CA TYR A 22 10.27 0.77 1.87
C TYR A 22 10.39 -0.75 1.71
N PHE A 23 9.76 -1.35 0.69
CA PHE A 23 9.81 -2.79 0.41
C PHE A 23 11.22 -3.39 0.54
N PRO A 24 12.22 -2.95 -0.25
CA PRO A 24 13.51 -3.64 -0.25
C PRO A 24 14.23 -3.50 1.09
N PHE A 25 14.02 -2.41 1.84
CA PHE A 25 14.60 -2.24 3.18
C PHE A 25 13.92 -3.12 4.23
N ASP A 26 12.59 -3.14 4.25
CA ASP A 26 11.79 -3.96 5.17
C ASP A 26 12.12 -5.45 5.02
N SER A 27 12.15 -5.92 3.77
CA SER A 27 12.47 -7.30 3.43
C SER A 27 13.93 -7.66 3.71
N ALA A 28 14.90 -6.82 3.32
CA ALA A 28 16.30 -7.08 3.59
C ALA A 28 16.62 -7.14 5.09
N ALA A 29 15.98 -6.26 5.88
CA ALA A 29 16.07 -6.25 7.33
C ALA A 29 15.40 -7.48 7.95
N LEU A 30 14.23 -7.91 7.44
CA LEU A 30 13.57 -9.13 7.89
C LEU A 30 14.47 -10.34 7.65
N PHE A 31 14.99 -10.51 6.43
CA PHE A 31 15.87 -11.63 6.08
C PHE A 31 17.16 -11.65 6.90
N ALA A 32 17.57 -10.50 7.45
CA ALA A 32 18.76 -10.40 8.31
C ALA A 32 18.41 -10.69 9.79
N ALA A 33 17.16 -10.49 10.17
CA ALA A 33 16.65 -10.75 11.51
C ALA A 33 16.15 -12.19 11.70
N SER A 34 15.61 -12.80 10.65
CA SER A 34 15.19 -14.20 10.64
C SER A 34 16.40 -15.12 10.51
N ASP A 35 16.45 -16.19 11.30
CA ASP A 35 17.40 -17.27 11.05
C ASP A 35 17.19 -17.78 9.62
N ALA A 36 18.27 -17.94 8.86
CA ALA A 36 18.27 -18.28 7.43
C ALA A 36 17.53 -19.59 7.06
N THR A 37 17.02 -20.31 8.06
CA THR A 37 16.24 -21.54 7.93
C THR A 37 14.75 -21.32 7.64
N GLU A 38 14.16 -20.18 7.99
CA GLU A 38 12.72 -19.94 7.77
C GLU A 38 12.39 -19.55 6.31
N PHE A 39 13.34 -18.95 5.60
CA PHE A 39 13.20 -18.57 4.20
C PHE A 39 14.08 -19.48 3.33
N THR A 40 13.55 -20.64 2.97
CA THR A 40 14.27 -21.66 2.17
C THR A 40 14.40 -21.33 0.68
N GLY A 41 13.92 -20.16 0.24
CA GLY A 41 14.04 -19.68 -1.13
C GLY A 41 15.29 -18.83 -1.34
N PHE A 42 16.06 -19.12 -2.39
CA PHE A 42 17.10 -18.22 -2.89
C PHE A 42 16.47 -16.89 -3.32
N ILE A 43 16.84 -15.79 -2.66
CA ILE A 43 16.36 -14.43 -2.99
C ILE A 43 17.53 -13.64 -3.59
N PRO A 44 17.77 -13.75 -4.92
CA PRO A 44 19.01 -13.28 -5.56
C PRO A 44 19.28 -11.78 -5.40
N TRP A 45 18.24 -10.98 -5.18
CA TRP A 45 18.36 -9.54 -5.10
C TRP A 45 18.76 -9.03 -3.71
N SER A 46 18.55 -9.82 -2.65
CA SER A 46 18.63 -9.32 -1.27
C SER A 46 20.08 -9.02 -0.86
N ASP A 47 21.05 -9.86 -1.23
CA ASP A 47 22.45 -9.66 -0.88
C ASP A 47 23.05 -8.44 -1.60
N ALA A 48 22.81 -8.33 -2.91
CA ALA A 48 23.24 -7.15 -3.67
C ALA A 48 22.64 -5.85 -3.13
N PHE A 49 21.36 -5.88 -2.72
CA PHE A 49 20.71 -4.72 -2.10
C PHE A 49 21.29 -4.42 -0.72
N ARG A 50 21.56 -5.43 0.11
CA ARG A 50 22.17 -5.25 1.44
C ARG A 50 23.53 -4.58 1.35
N ASP A 51 24.37 -5.00 0.42
CA ASP A 51 25.69 -4.39 0.21
C ASP A 51 25.57 -2.92 -0.18
N LEU A 52 24.67 -2.62 -1.11
CA LEU A 52 24.41 -1.25 -1.57
C LEU A 52 23.81 -0.36 -0.47
N ALA A 53 22.89 -0.91 0.32
CA ALA A 53 22.11 -0.19 1.32
C ALA A 53 22.63 -0.34 2.76
N ALA A 54 23.85 -0.88 2.93
CA ALA A 54 24.39 -1.23 4.25
C ALA A 54 24.26 -0.10 5.30
N PRO A 55 24.60 1.18 5.01
CA PRO A 55 24.45 2.25 6.01
C PRO A 55 23.02 2.45 6.53
N LEU A 56 22.02 2.11 5.72
CA LEU A 56 20.60 2.22 6.04
C LEU A 56 20.02 0.93 6.66
N LEU A 57 20.80 -0.15 6.70
CA LEU A 57 20.38 -1.46 7.23
C LEU A 57 21.16 -1.86 8.49
N THR A 58 22.30 -1.23 8.78
CA THR A 58 23.19 -1.60 9.89
C THR A 58 23.32 -0.54 10.97
N PHE A 59 22.37 0.40 11.05
CA PHE A 59 22.38 1.45 12.08
C PHE A 59 21.99 0.93 13.48
N ASP A 60 21.42 -0.27 13.56
CA ASP A 60 21.06 -0.99 14.77
C ASP A 60 21.01 -2.51 14.48
N SER A 61 20.63 -3.32 15.45
CA SER A 61 20.31 -4.74 15.29
C SER A 61 19.24 -4.96 14.19
N PRO A 62 19.35 -6.05 13.40
CA PRO A 62 18.39 -6.34 12.32
C PRO A 62 16.92 -6.30 12.75
N ALA A 63 16.62 -6.77 13.97
CA ALA A 63 15.28 -6.74 14.53
C ALA A 63 14.76 -5.30 14.78
N VAL A 64 15.61 -4.37 15.25
CA VAL A 64 15.22 -2.96 15.42
C VAL A 64 15.01 -2.30 14.07
N VAL A 65 15.91 -2.54 13.11
CA VAL A 65 15.84 -2.00 11.75
C VAL A 65 14.58 -2.47 11.03
N HIS A 66 14.27 -3.77 11.09
CA HIS A 66 13.03 -4.32 10.53
C HIS A 66 11.79 -3.67 11.14
N ARG A 67 11.72 -3.54 12.48
CA ARG A 67 10.61 -2.85 13.15
C ARG A 67 10.45 -1.40 12.70
N PHE A 68 11.56 -0.69 12.48
CA PHE A 68 11.51 0.68 12.00
C PHE A 68 10.86 0.77 10.62
N TYR A 69 11.34 -0.01 9.64
CA TYR A 69 10.78 0.00 8.29
C TYR A 69 9.34 -0.50 8.26
N ALA A 70 9.03 -1.54 9.02
CA ALA A 70 7.70 -2.10 9.00
C ALA A 70 6.63 -1.17 9.60
N ARG A 71 6.99 -0.22 10.46
CA ARG A 71 6.07 0.85 10.92
C ARG A 71 5.68 1.82 9.80
N LEU A 72 6.49 1.95 8.75
CA LEU A 72 6.17 2.79 7.60
C LEU A 72 4.95 2.26 6.83
N SER A 73 4.71 0.95 6.86
CA SER A 73 3.54 0.33 6.22
C SER A 73 2.21 0.95 6.69
N PHE A 74 2.10 1.34 7.96
CA PHE A 74 0.92 2.01 8.48
C PHE A 74 0.66 3.36 7.80
N ILE A 75 1.72 4.14 7.56
CA ILE A 75 1.62 5.43 6.85
C ILE A 75 1.20 5.20 5.40
N VAL A 76 1.72 4.15 4.77
CA VAL A 76 1.34 3.75 3.41
C VAL A 76 -0.16 3.39 3.34
N ILE A 77 -0.63 2.52 4.23
CA ILE A 77 -2.03 2.08 4.30
C ILE A 77 -2.98 3.26 4.55
N LEU A 78 -2.65 4.14 5.50
CA LEU A 78 -3.48 5.33 5.76
C LEU A 78 -3.55 6.24 4.53
N GLY A 79 -2.44 6.42 3.81
CA GLY A 79 -2.47 7.23 2.61
C GLY A 79 -3.26 6.59 1.46
N PHE A 80 -3.29 5.27 1.37
CA PHE A 80 -4.19 4.57 0.44
C PHE A 80 -5.65 4.78 0.79
N ALA A 81 -6.01 4.75 2.08
CA ALA A 81 -7.38 5.03 2.51
C ALA A 81 -7.80 6.47 2.16
N VAL A 82 -6.92 7.45 2.40
CA VAL A 82 -7.17 8.85 2.02
C VAL A 82 -7.27 9.00 0.50
N GLY A 83 -6.37 8.35 -0.24
CA GLY A 83 -6.39 8.31 -1.71
C GLY A 83 -7.68 7.72 -2.27
N LEU A 84 -8.17 6.64 -1.66
CA LEU A 84 -9.41 5.97 -2.00
C LEU A 84 -10.61 6.89 -1.84
N VAL A 85 -10.71 7.57 -0.69
CA VAL A 85 -11.78 8.54 -0.43
C VAL A 85 -11.71 9.72 -1.41
N ALA A 86 -10.51 10.23 -1.70
CA ALA A 86 -10.31 11.32 -2.65
C ALA A 86 -10.75 10.91 -4.07
N LEU A 87 -10.32 9.74 -4.54
CA LEU A 87 -10.70 9.21 -5.85
C LEU A 87 -12.20 8.92 -5.94
N HIS A 88 -12.78 8.30 -4.91
CA HIS A 88 -14.22 8.05 -4.83
C HIS A 88 -15.01 9.35 -4.91
N SER A 89 -14.63 10.38 -4.14
CA SER A 89 -15.32 11.67 -4.14
C SER A 89 -15.36 12.33 -5.51
N ARG A 90 -14.31 12.13 -6.31
CA ARG A 90 -14.22 12.63 -7.69
C ARG A 90 -15.09 11.84 -8.65
N GLN A 91 -15.22 10.53 -8.46
CA GLN A 91 -15.98 9.66 -9.36
C GLN A 91 -17.43 9.43 -8.93
N ALA A 92 -17.83 9.87 -7.72
CA ALA A 92 -19.15 9.62 -7.13
C ALA A 92 -20.33 10.00 -8.04
N GLY A 93 -20.20 11.07 -8.84
CA GLY A 93 -21.23 11.48 -9.80
C GLY A 93 -21.38 10.57 -11.03
N LYS A 94 -20.36 9.75 -11.33
CA LYS A 94 -20.34 8.76 -12.44
C LYS A 94 -20.24 7.32 -11.93
N ALA A 95 -20.30 7.14 -10.61
CA ALA A 95 -20.15 5.87 -9.93
C ALA A 95 -21.38 4.98 -10.14
N GLY A 96 -21.18 3.84 -10.80
CA GLY A 96 -22.16 2.75 -10.82
C GLY A 96 -22.14 1.94 -9.52
N ARG A 97 -23.09 0.99 -9.38
CA ARG A 97 -23.20 0.11 -8.20
C ARG A 97 -21.91 -0.65 -7.90
N LEU A 98 -21.22 -1.12 -8.94
CA LEU A 98 -19.98 -1.89 -8.80
C LEU A 98 -18.86 -1.08 -8.14
N GLU A 99 -18.71 0.18 -8.57
CA GLU A 99 -17.72 1.10 -8.00
C GLU A 99 -18.01 1.36 -6.53
N ARG A 100 -19.27 1.63 -6.17
CA ARG A 100 -19.67 1.93 -4.79
C ARG A 100 -19.41 0.75 -3.86
N TRP A 101 -19.76 -0.47 -4.29
CA TRP A 101 -19.46 -1.67 -3.52
C TRP A 101 -17.96 -1.90 -3.39
N GLY A 102 -17.20 -1.77 -4.48
CA GLY A 102 -15.74 -1.84 -4.44
C GLY A 102 -15.14 -0.82 -3.47
N PHE A 103 -15.66 0.41 -3.46
CA PHE A 103 -15.25 1.47 -2.56
C PHE A 103 -15.47 1.10 -1.10
N TYR A 104 -16.70 0.75 -0.71
CA TYR A 104 -17.01 0.44 0.69
C TYR A 104 -16.24 -0.79 1.19
N VAL A 105 -16.18 -1.84 0.39
CA VAL A 105 -15.45 -3.07 0.73
C VAL A 105 -13.95 -2.77 0.90
N THR A 106 -13.35 -2.02 -0.03
CA THR A 106 -11.93 -1.64 0.08
C THR A 106 -11.68 -0.73 1.27
N LEU A 107 -12.56 0.23 1.54
CA LEU A 107 -12.40 1.18 2.65
C LEU A 107 -12.43 0.46 4.01
N VAL A 108 -13.38 -0.47 4.20
CA VAL A 108 -13.45 -1.29 5.41
C VAL A 108 -12.22 -2.19 5.52
N GLY A 109 -11.80 -2.82 4.42
CA GLY A 109 -10.55 -3.61 4.39
C GLY A 109 -9.33 -2.79 4.80
N LEU A 110 -9.14 -1.59 4.22
CA LEU A 110 -8.04 -0.69 4.57
C LEU A 110 -8.11 -0.20 6.03
N ALA A 111 -9.30 0.02 6.58
CA ALA A 111 -9.46 0.40 7.97
C ALA A 111 -9.08 -0.74 8.92
N LEU A 112 -9.50 -1.98 8.62
CA LEU A 112 -9.16 -3.16 9.41
C LEU A 112 -7.66 -3.47 9.36
N ILE A 113 -7.03 -3.41 8.17
CA ILE A 113 -5.59 -3.68 8.06
C ILE A 113 -4.76 -2.58 8.75
N ALA A 114 -5.19 -1.32 8.67
CA ALA A 114 -4.55 -0.24 9.43
C ALA A 114 -4.63 -0.50 10.93
N ALA A 115 -5.79 -0.93 11.43
CA ALA A 115 -5.97 -1.28 12.83
C ALA A 115 -5.11 -2.49 13.24
N SER A 116 -5.02 -3.53 12.41
CA SER A 116 -4.17 -4.69 12.67
C SER A 116 -2.71 -4.29 12.80
N VAL A 117 -2.19 -3.60 11.76
CA VAL A 117 -0.81 -3.13 11.73
C VAL A 117 -0.53 -2.18 12.92
N PHE A 118 -1.49 -1.33 13.28
CA PHE A 118 -1.34 -0.49 14.47
C PHE A 118 -1.21 -1.31 15.76
N VAL A 119 -2.08 -2.30 15.96
CA VAL A 119 -2.03 -3.15 17.15
C VAL A 119 -0.72 -3.94 17.15
N GLU A 120 -0.37 -4.63 16.08
CA GLU A 120 0.84 -5.48 16.02
C GLU A 120 2.14 -4.69 16.24
N ARG A 121 2.29 -3.52 15.61
CA ARG A 121 3.58 -2.82 15.62
C ARG A 121 3.76 -1.83 16.77
N TRP A 122 2.68 -1.39 17.42
CA TRP A 122 2.73 -0.44 18.53
C TRP A 122 2.23 -1.00 19.87
N ILE A 123 1.21 -1.86 19.89
CA ILE A 123 0.59 -2.37 21.14
C ILE A 123 1.04 -3.79 21.47
N GLY A 124 1.15 -4.66 20.46
CA GLY A 124 1.46 -6.08 20.51
C GLY A 124 2.89 -6.40 20.96
N GLY A 125 3.53 -5.47 21.67
CA GLY A 125 4.66 -5.76 22.50
C GLY A 125 6.02 -5.57 21.87
N GLY A 126 6.20 -5.22 20.58
CA GLY A 126 7.44 -4.67 20.01
C GLY A 126 8.80 -5.40 20.25
N HIS A 127 8.83 -6.49 21.03
CA HIS A 127 10.01 -7.08 21.66
C HIS A 127 10.35 -8.47 21.12
N GLY A 128 9.95 -8.79 19.88
CA GLY A 128 10.42 -9.99 19.17
C GLY A 128 9.99 -11.33 19.79
N GLY A 129 8.95 -11.33 20.62
CA GLY A 129 8.36 -12.55 21.18
C GLY A 129 6.87 -12.65 20.83
N PRO A 130 6.31 -13.87 20.85
CA PRO A 130 4.89 -14.09 20.62
C PRO A 130 4.06 -13.32 21.65
N SER A 131 3.23 -12.39 21.17
CA SER A 131 2.28 -11.70 22.01
C SER A 131 0.88 -12.13 21.61
N ARG A 132 0.11 -12.59 22.60
CA ARG A 132 -1.29 -12.98 22.37
C ARG A 132 -2.08 -11.86 21.69
N VAL A 133 -1.80 -10.61 22.04
CA VAL A 133 -2.48 -9.43 21.46
C VAL A 133 -2.18 -9.29 19.96
N GLY A 134 -0.93 -9.48 19.53
CA GLY A 134 -0.55 -9.46 18.11
C GLY A 134 -1.20 -10.61 17.35
N ASP A 135 -1.17 -11.82 17.89
CA ASP A 135 -1.79 -13.00 17.27
C ASP A 135 -3.30 -12.81 17.08
N TRP A 136 -3.99 -12.25 18.07
CA TRP A 136 -5.41 -11.91 17.97
C TRP A 136 -5.68 -10.81 16.96
N ALA A 137 -4.84 -9.77 16.88
CA ALA A 137 -4.98 -8.71 15.89
C ALA A 137 -4.88 -9.27 14.47
N PHE A 138 -3.89 -10.12 14.21
CA PHE A 138 -3.74 -10.80 12.93
C PHE A 138 -5.00 -11.58 12.54
N VAL A 139 -5.51 -12.45 13.42
CA VAL A 139 -6.67 -13.30 13.11
C VAL A 139 -7.97 -12.50 12.98
N VAL A 140 -8.20 -11.50 13.84
CA VAL A 140 -9.48 -10.79 13.93
C VAL A 140 -9.55 -9.57 13.03
N LEU A 141 -8.41 -8.96 12.71
CA LEU A 141 -8.35 -7.73 11.92
C LEU A 141 -7.68 -7.99 10.56
N GLU A 142 -6.47 -8.54 10.54
CA GLU A 142 -5.74 -8.74 9.28
C GLU A 142 -6.42 -9.75 8.35
N VAL A 143 -6.76 -10.94 8.82
CA VAL A 143 -7.39 -11.97 7.97
C VAL A 143 -8.70 -11.46 7.33
N PRO A 144 -9.65 -10.87 8.07
CA PRO A 144 -10.85 -10.28 7.46
C PRO A 144 -10.54 -9.11 6.53
N SER A 145 -9.53 -8.30 6.85
CA SER A 145 -9.11 -7.20 5.98
C SER A 145 -8.67 -7.71 4.60
N LEU A 146 -7.85 -8.77 4.55
CA LEU A 146 -7.38 -9.38 3.31
C LEU A 146 -8.55 -9.96 2.52
N LEU A 147 -9.48 -10.65 3.19
CA LEU A 147 -10.70 -11.19 2.57
C LEU A 147 -11.58 -10.11 1.94
N LEU A 148 -11.61 -8.91 2.51
CA LEU A 148 -12.32 -7.76 1.93
C LEU A 148 -11.52 -7.11 0.78
N LEU A 149 -10.20 -6.98 0.92
CA LEU A 149 -9.36 -6.35 -0.09
C LEU A 149 -9.28 -7.18 -1.39
N ILE A 150 -9.35 -8.51 -1.30
CA ILE A 150 -9.34 -9.43 -2.45
C ILE A 150 -10.42 -9.08 -3.50
N PRO A 151 -11.71 -8.98 -3.14
CA PRO A 151 -12.72 -8.50 -4.07
C PRO A 151 -12.79 -6.97 -4.15
N GLY A 152 -12.51 -6.25 -3.06
CA GLY A 152 -12.67 -4.79 -2.99
C GLY A 152 -11.83 -4.04 -4.02
N LEU A 153 -10.52 -4.31 -4.06
CA LEU A 153 -9.58 -3.59 -4.94
C LEU A 153 -9.91 -3.80 -6.43
N PRO A 154 -10.14 -5.04 -6.92
CA PRO A 154 -10.54 -5.27 -8.30
C PRO A 154 -11.87 -4.62 -8.67
N LEU A 155 -12.89 -4.73 -7.82
CA LEU A 155 -14.21 -4.13 -8.08
C LEU A 155 -14.11 -2.61 -8.19
N PHE A 156 -13.33 -1.99 -7.31
CA PHE A 156 -13.09 -0.54 -7.34
C PHE A 156 -12.28 -0.12 -8.57
N GLY A 157 -11.25 -0.89 -8.95
CA GLY A 157 -10.47 -0.68 -10.18
C GLY A 157 -11.33 -0.75 -11.45
N ILE A 158 -12.18 -1.78 -11.57
CA ILE A 158 -13.13 -1.92 -12.69
C ILE A 158 -14.14 -0.77 -12.69
N GLY A 159 -14.65 -0.39 -11.52
CA GLY A 159 -15.51 0.78 -11.37
C GLY A 159 -14.87 2.07 -11.87
N THR A 160 -13.61 2.28 -11.51
CA THR A 160 -12.79 3.42 -11.94
C THR A 160 -12.56 3.42 -13.46
N LEU A 161 -12.26 2.26 -14.06
CA LEU A 161 -12.15 2.10 -15.52
C LEU A 161 -13.45 2.48 -16.25
N ARG A 162 -14.61 2.08 -15.70
CA ARG A 162 -15.93 2.37 -16.27
C ARG A 162 -16.31 3.84 -16.11
N ALA A 163 -15.92 4.49 -15.02
CA ALA A 163 -16.20 5.90 -14.76
C ALA A 163 -15.44 6.84 -15.73
N LYS A 164 -14.31 6.40 -16.30
CA LYS A 164 -13.48 7.18 -17.25
C LYS A 164 -13.03 8.56 -16.71
N VAL A 165 -12.83 8.68 -15.39
CA VAL A 165 -12.40 9.95 -14.74
C VAL A 165 -10.94 9.95 -14.26
N ALA A 166 -10.26 8.81 -14.37
CA ALA A 166 -8.89 8.58 -13.95
C ALA A 166 -8.09 7.89 -15.08
N PRO A 167 -6.75 7.93 -15.04
CA PRO A 167 -5.90 7.28 -16.03
C PRO A 167 -6.17 5.77 -16.05
N ARG A 168 -6.29 5.21 -17.26
CA ARG A 168 -6.56 3.77 -17.43
C ARG A 168 -5.48 2.90 -16.79
N LEU A 169 -4.22 3.35 -16.84
CA LEU A 169 -3.09 2.64 -16.23
C LEU A 169 -3.31 2.42 -14.73
N GLY A 170 -3.57 3.48 -13.95
CA GLY A 170 -3.78 3.37 -12.50
C GLY A 170 -4.97 2.48 -12.14
N ALA A 171 -6.07 2.59 -12.89
CA ALA A 171 -7.25 1.77 -12.66
C ALA A 171 -7.03 0.28 -13.04
N TRP A 172 -6.21 0.00 -14.07
CA TRP A 172 -5.79 -1.37 -14.40
C TRP A 172 -4.89 -1.95 -13.32
N LEU A 173 -3.90 -1.18 -12.84
CA LEU A 173 -3.00 -1.62 -11.76
C LEU A 173 -3.79 -1.98 -10.49
N LEU A 174 -4.79 -1.16 -10.10
CA LEU A 174 -5.72 -1.53 -9.01
C LEU A 174 -6.52 -2.80 -9.31
N THR A 175 -6.91 -3.02 -10.56
CA THR A 175 -7.71 -4.19 -10.95
C THR A 175 -6.93 -5.49 -10.80
N ILE A 176 -5.65 -5.47 -11.15
CA ILE A 176 -4.77 -6.65 -11.13
C ILE A 176 -3.93 -6.74 -9.85
N SER A 177 -4.11 -5.86 -8.88
CA SER A 177 -3.24 -5.79 -7.70
C SER A 177 -3.23 -7.08 -6.92
N VAL A 178 -4.38 -7.73 -6.74
CA VAL A 178 -4.49 -8.99 -5.97
C VAL A 178 -3.72 -10.16 -6.60
N PRO A 179 -3.93 -10.53 -7.88
CA PRO A 179 -3.10 -11.56 -8.50
C PRO A 179 -1.63 -11.15 -8.59
N ALA A 180 -1.32 -9.86 -8.75
CA ALA A 180 0.04 -9.36 -8.71
C ALA A 180 0.69 -9.53 -7.33
N VAL A 181 -0.04 -9.33 -6.23
CA VAL A 181 0.46 -9.55 -4.87
C VAL A 181 0.89 -10.99 -4.68
N VAL A 182 0.07 -11.95 -5.12
CA VAL A 182 0.44 -13.38 -5.06
C VAL A 182 1.70 -13.64 -5.88
N LEU A 183 1.71 -13.24 -7.16
CA LEU A 183 2.82 -13.50 -8.06
C LEU A 183 4.14 -12.86 -7.56
N LEU A 184 4.11 -11.58 -7.20
CA LEU A 184 5.29 -10.86 -6.77
C LEU A 184 5.76 -11.30 -5.37
N THR A 185 4.87 -11.72 -4.48
CA THR A 185 5.29 -12.32 -3.20
C THR A 185 6.08 -13.60 -3.44
N LEU A 186 5.64 -14.45 -4.38
CA LEU A 186 6.36 -15.67 -4.75
C LEU A 186 7.71 -15.38 -5.41
N LEU A 187 7.78 -14.37 -6.27
CA LEU A 187 9.01 -14.01 -6.99
C LEU A 187 10.03 -13.27 -6.11
N LEU A 188 9.55 -12.42 -5.19
CA LEU A 188 10.39 -11.54 -4.37
C LEU A 188 10.64 -12.10 -2.97
N GLY A 189 9.91 -13.15 -2.57
CA GLY A 189 10.05 -13.81 -1.27
C GLY A 189 9.48 -13.02 -0.09
N HIS A 190 8.70 -11.97 -0.34
CA HIS A 190 8.17 -11.10 0.73
C HIS A 190 6.86 -10.40 0.34
N LEU A 191 5.92 -10.31 1.28
CA LEU A 191 4.60 -9.71 1.07
C LEU A 191 4.67 -8.23 0.67
N SER A 192 5.54 -7.44 1.30
CA SER A 192 5.78 -6.04 0.92
C SER A 192 6.17 -5.90 -0.57
N GLY A 193 6.89 -6.88 -1.14
CA GLY A 193 7.19 -6.92 -2.57
C GLY A 193 5.98 -7.26 -3.44
N GLY A 194 5.08 -8.08 -2.90
CA GLY A 194 3.74 -8.30 -3.44
C GLY A 194 2.99 -7.01 -3.74
N MET A 195 3.11 -6.02 -2.85
CA MET A 195 2.32 -4.80 -2.89
C MET A 195 2.77 -3.77 -3.94
N LEU A 196 3.89 -3.99 -4.62
CA LEU A 196 4.46 -3.02 -5.59
C LEU A 196 3.47 -2.57 -6.67
N VAL A 197 2.62 -3.47 -7.18
CA VAL A 197 1.60 -3.09 -8.17
C VAL A 197 0.53 -2.19 -7.58
N LEU A 198 0.15 -2.42 -6.32
CA LEU A 198 -0.77 -1.55 -5.60
C LEU A 198 -0.14 -0.18 -5.34
N ASP A 199 1.13 -0.16 -4.93
CA ASP A 199 1.89 1.08 -4.68
C ASP A 199 1.97 1.93 -5.95
N LEU A 200 2.33 1.31 -7.08
CA LEU A 200 2.37 1.95 -8.39
C LEU A 200 0.98 2.45 -8.83
N ALA A 201 -0.09 1.70 -8.51
CA ALA A 201 -1.45 2.15 -8.80
C ALA A 201 -1.75 3.48 -8.09
N TRP A 202 -1.41 3.57 -6.80
CA TRP A 202 -1.61 4.78 -6.01
C TRP A 202 -0.68 5.92 -6.39
N MET A 203 0.56 5.64 -6.84
CA MET A 203 1.42 6.66 -7.45
C MET A 203 0.77 7.30 -8.67
N VAL A 204 0.31 6.49 -9.63
CA VAL A 204 -0.32 6.97 -10.87
C VAL A 204 -1.61 7.73 -10.59
N LEU A 205 -2.49 7.18 -9.76
CA LEU A 205 -3.78 7.78 -9.43
C LEU A 205 -3.62 9.04 -8.58
N GLY A 206 -2.71 9.02 -7.60
CA GLY A 206 -2.40 10.15 -6.73
C GLY A 206 -1.83 11.33 -7.53
N TYR A 207 -0.87 11.07 -8.42
CA TYR A 207 -0.32 12.09 -9.32
C TYR A 207 -1.40 12.74 -10.20
N HIS A 208 -2.30 11.93 -10.78
CA HIS A 208 -3.42 12.45 -11.57
C HIS A 208 -4.33 13.35 -10.75
N LEU A 209 -4.75 12.92 -9.56
CA LEU A 209 -5.60 13.72 -8.68
C LEU A 209 -4.95 15.05 -8.27
N TRP A 210 -3.64 15.03 -8.03
CA TRP A 210 -2.89 16.21 -7.60
C TRP A 210 -2.64 17.22 -8.73
N SER A 211 -2.36 16.76 -9.96
CA SER A 211 -1.87 17.60 -11.07
C SER A 211 -2.94 18.43 -11.81
N GLN A 212 -4.22 18.06 -11.76
CA GLN A 212 -5.25 18.65 -12.64
C GLN A 212 -5.53 20.15 -12.50
N ARG A 213 -5.10 20.80 -11.40
CA ARG A 213 -5.33 22.25 -11.20
C ARG A 213 -4.21 23.13 -11.76
N ALA A 214 -3.01 22.58 -11.98
CA ALA A 214 -1.93 23.31 -12.65
C ALA A 214 -2.35 23.64 -14.09
N THR A 215 -2.99 22.67 -14.77
CA THR A 215 -3.46 22.81 -16.14
C THR A 215 -4.64 23.78 -16.26
N ALA A 216 -5.62 23.71 -15.35
CA ALA A 216 -6.78 24.61 -15.38
C ALA A 216 -6.42 26.08 -15.10
N LYS A 217 -5.44 26.33 -14.22
CA LYS A 217 -4.98 27.69 -13.89
C LYS A 217 -4.07 28.28 -14.99
N ALA A 218 -3.28 27.45 -15.68
CA ALA A 218 -2.50 27.88 -16.84
C ALA A 218 -3.42 28.31 -18.01
N ALA A 219 -4.44 27.49 -18.32
CA ALA A 219 -5.40 27.79 -19.38
C ALA A 219 -6.25 29.06 -19.14
N THR A 220 -6.39 29.53 -17.89
CA THR A 220 -7.08 30.79 -17.57
C THR A 220 -6.15 31.99 -17.50
N ALA A 221 -4.83 31.80 -17.49
CA ALA A 221 -3.85 32.89 -17.52
C ALA A 221 -3.42 33.25 -18.96
N GLU A 222 -3.73 32.40 -19.95
CA GLU A 222 -3.50 32.62 -21.38
C GLU A 222 -4.72 33.24 -22.11
N VAL A 223 -5.79 33.58 -21.37
CA VAL A 223 -6.99 34.28 -21.85
C VAL A 223 -7.03 35.69 -21.27
#